data_AF-A0A937TPY0-F1
#
_entry.id   AF-A0A937TPY0-F1
#
_cell.length_a   1.000
_cell.length_b   1.000
_cell.length_c   1.000
_cell.angle_alpha   90.00
_cell.angle_beta   90.00
_cell.angle_gamma   90.00
#
_symmetry.space_group_name_H-M   'P 1'
#
loop_
_entity.id
_entity.type
_entity.pdbx_description
1 polymer ?
#
loop_
_entity_poly.entity_id
_entity_poly.type
_entity_poly.pdbx_seq_one_letter_code
_entity_poly.pdbx_strand_id
1 'polypeptide(L)'
;MGKTTSERPADLPSDPIDLTTGGGITMSERPADLPDYRNPPVAEVVFGLNYACDEPFLAPHIGLYWQLIKEDFPDIQHHPPLDPQVEDLSREVRESGRTVQIISGAPPLPRCWFVDTAGNTLIQLQPDRFIGNWRKITGDEAYPRFEKLRDAFLSRWLQFGTFAEGIGLGSPIIKQAELTYVNHIPQGTCWQEMSDVSKVISPLDGLGRTRFLQHLESLQCFLHYRLPDDSGRLHVAIDPVVRRDGDETQIVLRVKLTARGPVAGETEDAVKDWFTLAREWIVRGFTDLTSDEAHAEWERVT
;
A
#
# COMPACT_ATOMS: atom_id res chain seq x y z
N MET A 1 -67.67 -47.64 -26.53
CA MET A 1 -67.03 -47.17 -27.79
C MET A 1 -66.37 -45.83 -27.48
N GLY A 2 -65.08 -45.58 -27.60
CA GLY A 2 -63.93 -46.35 -28.01
C GLY A 2 -62.73 -45.37 -28.06
N LYS A 3 -61.56 -45.89 -27.72
CA LYS A 3 -60.20 -45.36 -27.97
C LYS A 3 -59.68 -44.21 -27.12
N THR A 4 -58.98 -44.66 -26.08
CA THR A 4 -57.73 -44.14 -25.50
C THR A 4 -56.72 -43.69 -26.56
N THR A 5 -56.14 -42.51 -26.34
CA THR A 5 -54.83 -42.11 -26.87
C THR A 5 -54.00 -41.61 -25.69
N SER A 6 -52.88 -42.28 -25.46
CA SER A 6 -51.92 -42.01 -24.40
C SER A 6 -50.81 -41.13 -24.98
N GLU A 7 -50.58 -39.96 -24.40
CA GLU A 7 -49.35 -39.19 -24.62
C GLU A 7 -48.63 -39.05 -23.27
N ARG A 8 -47.38 -39.52 -23.25
CA ARG A 8 -46.45 -39.37 -22.12
C ARG A 8 -45.85 -37.95 -22.16
N PRO A 9 -45.68 -37.26 -21.02
CA PRO A 9 -44.77 -36.12 -20.96
C PRO A 9 -43.32 -36.61 -20.93
N ALA A 10 -42.45 -35.84 -21.58
CA ALA A 10 -41.02 -36.08 -21.73
C ALA A 10 -40.26 -36.03 -20.39
N ASP A 11 -39.25 -36.91 -20.28
CA ASP A 11 -38.27 -36.98 -19.21
C ASP A 11 -37.48 -35.65 -19.09
N LEU A 12 -37.51 -35.05 -17.91
CA LEU A 12 -36.52 -34.08 -17.46
C LEU A 12 -35.42 -34.86 -16.73
N PRO A 13 -34.14 -34.77 -17.12
CA PRO A 13 -33.07 -35.34 -16.30
C PRO A 13 -32.90 -34.49 -15.04
N SER A 14 -33.16 -35.12 -13.90
CA SER A 14 -32.86 -34.63 -12.56
C SER A 14 -31.41 -34.99 -12.22
N ASP A 15 -30.47 -34.08 -12.48
CA ASP A 15 -29.14 -34.17 -11.90
C ASP A 15 -29.07 -33.30 -10.63
N PRO A 16 -28.54 -33.82 -9.50
CA PRO A 16 -28.39 -33.07 -8.27
C PRO A 16 -27.32 -31.99 -8.43
N ILE A 17 -27.65 -30.76 -8.05
CA ILE A 17 -26.70 -29.65 -7.94
C ILE A 17 -25.74 -29.97 -6.79
N ASP A 18 -24.51 -30.36 -7.15
CA ASP A 18 -23.40 -30.52 -6.23
C ASP A 18 -22.90 -29.12 -5.80
N LEU A 19 -23.38 -28.67 -4.64
CA LEU A 19 -22.89 -27.50 -3.92
C LEU A 19 -21.59 -27.85 -3.18
N THR A 20 -20.52 -28.19 -3.89
CA THR A 20 -19.18 -28.28 -3.28
C THR A 20 -18.07 -27.79 -4.21
N THR A 21 -17.88 -26.47 -4.27
CA THR A 21 -16.56 -25.88 -4.55
C THR A 21 -16.39 -24.58 -3.76
N GLY A 22 -16.21 -24.74 -2.44
CA GLY A 22 -15.46 -23.78 -1.65
C GLY A 22 -13.99 -23.89 -2.04
N GLY A 23 -13.62 -23.28 -3.16
CA GLY A 23 -12.23 -23.11 -3.57
C GLY A 23 -11.60 -22.06 -2.67
N GLY A 24 -11.06 -22.48 -1.52
CA GLY A 24 -10.07 -21.68 -0.80
C GLY A 24 -8.87 -21.51 -1.72
N ILE A 25 -8.77 -20.35 -2.36
CA ILE A 25 -7.54 -19.98 -3.05
C ILE A 25 -6.53 -19.71 -1.95
N THR A 26 -5.62 -20.67 -1.73
CA THR A 26 -4.38 -20.40 -1.00
C THR A 26 -3.55 -19.44 -1.85
N MET A 27 -3.82 -18.13 -1.77
CA MET A 27 -3.04 -17.03 -2.38
C MET A 27 -1.70 -16.84 -1.62
N SER A 28 -0.98 -17.93 -1.34
CA SER A 28 0.27 -17.88 -0.59
C SER A 28 1.49 -17.60 -1.47
N GLU A 29 1.39 -17.80 -2.78
CA GLU A 29 2.50 -17.69 -3.72
C GLU A 29 2.29 -16.55 -4.72
N ARG A 30 3.38 -15.85 -5.02
CA ARG A 30 3.43 -14.78 -6.03
C ARG A 30 2.86 -15.31 -7.37
N PRO A 31 1.87 -14.63 -7.98
CA PRO A 31 1.39 -15.02 -9.31
C PRO A 31 2.53 -15.05 -10.33
N ALA A 32 2.58 -16.10 -11.16
CA ALA A 32 3.69 -16.32 -12.09
C ALA A 32 3.79 -15.22 -13.17
N ASP A 33 2.68 -14.56 -13.48
CA ASP A 33 2.58 -13.46 -14.44
C ASP A 33 2.71 -12.07 -13.79
N LEU A 34 2.92 -11.99 -12.47
CA LEU A 34 3.07 -10.71 -11.79
C LEU A 34 4.39 -10.04 -12.21
N PRO A 35 4.39 -8.79 -12.71
CA PRO A 35 5.60 -8.13 -13.20
C PRO A 35 6.74 -8.12 -12.19
N ASP A 36 7.95 -8.46 -12.63
CA ASP A 36 9.16 -8.44 -11.80
C ASP A 36 10.28 -7.64 -12.46
N TYR A 37 11.04 -6.97 -11.61
CA TYR A 37 12.16 -6.13 -12.02
C TYR A 37 13.39 -6.55 -11.21
N ARG A 38 14.53 -6.72 -11.89
CA ARG A 38 15.79 -7.03 -11.20
C ARG A 38 16.29 -5.82 -10.43
N ASN A 39 16.16 -4.64 -11.03
CA ASN A 39 16.58 -3.37 -10.44
C ASN A 39 15.41 -2.36 -10.34
N PRO A 40 14.39 -2.64 -9.49
CA PRO A 40 13.24 -1.75 -9.38
C PRO A 40 13.61 -0.41 -8.74
N PRO A 41 12.95 0.70 -9.11
CA PRO A 41 13.17 2.03 -8.55
C PRO A 41 12.56 2.20 -7.14
N VAL A 42 12.17 1.11 -6.48
CA VAL A 42 11.56 1.11 -5.15
C VAL A 42 12.56 1.71 -4.15
N ALA A 43 12.17 2.82 -3.54
CA ALA A 43 12.93 3.51 -2.50
C ALA A 43 12.38 3.22 -1.11
N GLU A 44 11.07 2.97 -0.99
CA GLU A 44 10.42 2.70 0.29
C GLU A 44 9.18 1.80 0.09
N VAL A 45 8.96 0.89 1.04
CA VAL A 45 7.76 0.07 1.15
C VAL A 45 7.18 0.24 2.55
N VAL A 46 5.89 0.55 2.63
CA VAL A 46 5.20 0.84 3.89
C VAL A 46 3.97 -0.04 4.03
N PHE A 47 3.91 -0.77 5.14
CA PHE A 47 2.74 -1.52 5.57
C PHE A 47 2.06 -0.74 6.71
N GLY A 48 0.74 -0.63 6.66
CA GLY A 48 -0.04 0.07 7.67
C GLY A 48 -1.30 -0.70 8.03
N LEU A 49 -1.61 -0.73 9.33
CA LEU A 49 -2.87 -1.20 9.86
C LEU A 49 -3.47 -0.09 10.71
N ASN A 50 -4.66 0.36 10.32
CA ASN A 50 -5.52 1.15 11.19
C ASN A 50 -6.28 0.19 12.10
N TYR A 51 -6.27 0.46 13.40
CA TYR A 51 -6.89 -0.41 14.39
C TYR A 51 -7.66 0.39 15.44
N ALA A 52 -8.49 -0.33 16.20
CA ALA A 52 -9.10 0.15 17.43
C ALA A 52 -8.81 -0.83 18.57
N CYS A 53 -8.67 -0.30 19.78
CA CYS A 53 -8.58 -1.07 21.02
C CYS A 53 -9.87 -0.88 21.83
N ASP A 54 -10.10 -1.77 22.79
CA ASP A 54 -11.25 -1.67 23.71
C ASP A 54 -11.07 -0.51 24.69
N GLU A 55 -9.84 -0.31 25.15
CA GLU A 55 -9.47 0.78 26.07
C GLU A 55 -8.66 1.89 25.37
N PRO A 56 -8.70 3.13 25.89
CA PRO A 56 -7.96 4.25 25.32
C PRO A 56 -6.44 4.01 25.31
N PHE A 57 -5.83 4.19 24.14
CA PHE A 57 -4.38 4.17 24.02
C PHE A 57 -3.77 5.51 24.49
N LEU A 58 -2.89 5.46 25.50
CA LEU A 58 -2.30 6.63 26.15
C LEU A 58 -0.78 6.73 25.91
N ALA A 59 -0.21 7.92 26.14
CA ALA A 59 1.22 8.17 25.96
C ALA A 59 2.16 7.15 26.65
N PRO A 60 1.90 6.71 27.90
CA PRO A 60 2.77 5.72 28.56
C PRO A 60 2.86 4.38 27.82
N HIS A 61 1.80 3.97 27.10
CA HIS A 61 1.79 2.71 26.37
C HIS A 61 2.80 2.71 25.21
N ILE A 62 3.10 3.88 24.62
CA ILE A 62 4.16 4.03 23.60
C ILE A 62 5.52 3.66 24.20
N GLY A 63 5.81 4.18 25.40
CA GLY A 63 7.06 3.90 26.10
C GLY A 63 7.18 2.44 26.55
N LEU A 64 6.09 1.84 27.01
CA LEU A 64 6.06 0.42 27.36
C LEU A 64 6.29 -0.48 26.14
N TYR A 65 5.67 -0.16 25.00
CA TYR A 65 5.90 -0.90 23.77
C TYR A 65 7.34 -0.75 23.29
N TRP A 66 7.91 0.46 23.32
CA TRP A 66 9.32 0.68 22.97
C TRP A 66 10.26 -0.17 23.82
N GLN A 67 10.02 -0.30 25.13
CA GLN A 67 10.84 -1.16 25.99
C GLN A 67 10.91 -2.62 25.53
N LEU A 68 9.87 -3.12 24.85
CA LEU A 68 9.81 -4.48 24.29
C LEU A 68 10.66 -4.64 23.02
N ILE A 69 10.82 -3.57 22.23
CA ILE A 69 11.44 -3.62 20.89
C ILE A 69 12.77 -2.86 20.79
N LYS A 70 13.22 -2.20 21.86
CA LYS A 70 14.39 -1.30 21.87
C LYS A 70 15.71 -1.94 21.46
N GLU A 71 15.84 -3.27 21.56
CA GLU A 71 17.04 -3.98 21.14
C GLU A 71 17.17 -3.98 19.61
N ASP A 72 16.05 -4.10 18.90
CA ASP A 72 15.99 -4.05 17.43
C ASP A 72 15.81 -2.62 16.89
N PHE A 73 15.12 -1.76 17.66
CA PHE A 73 14.77 -0.39 17.28
C PHE A 73 15.19 0.61 18.38
N PRO A 74 16.50 0.87 18.54
CA PRO A 74 17.02 1.71 19.62
C PRO A 74 16.71 3.21 19.44
N ASP A 75 16.58 3.67 18.20
CA ASP A 75 16.44 5.11 17.89
C ASP A 75 14.97 5.55 17.87
N ILE A 76 14.67 6.70 18.49
CA ILE A 76 13.31 7.23 18.61
C ILE A 76 13.20 8.60 17.94
N GLN A 77 12.12 8.83 17.20
CA GLN A 77 11.78 10.14 16.65
C GLN A 77 10.30 10.47 16.87
N HIS A 78 9.99 11.75 17.10
CA HIS A 78 8.62 12.22 17.21
C HIS A 78 8.18 12.93 15.94
N HIS A 79 7.00 12.57 15.45
CA HIS A 79 6.39 13.18 14.27
C HIS A 79 4.94 13.57 14.57
N PRO A 80 4.38 14.55 13.83
CA PRO A 80 2.94 14.81 13.88
C PRO A 80 2.13 13.54 13.58
N PRO A 81 0.95 13.38 14.21
CA PRO A 81 0.05 12.27 13.90
C PRO A 81 -0.41 12.36 12.44
N LEU A 82 -0.68 11.19 11.85
CA LEU A 82 -1.35 11.10 10.57
C LEU A 82 -2.86 11.28 10.77
N ASP A 83 -3.45 12.09 9.92
CA ASP A 83 -4.90 12.25 9.89
C ASP A 83 -5.59 10.91 9.54
N PRO A 84 -6.79 10.65 10.09
CA PRO A 84 -7.60 9.53 9.67
C PRO A 84 -7.88 9.59 8.17
N GLN A 85 -7.66 8.48 7.49
CA GLN A 85 -7.91 8.33 6.06
C GLN A 85 -8.71 7.05 5.87
N VAL A 86 -10.05 7.15 5.90
CA VAL A 86 -10.95 6.02 5.75
C VAL A 86 -11.47 5.98 4.31
N GLU A 87 -11.41 4.81 3.68
CA GLU A 87 -12.00 4.61 2.36
C GLU A 87 -13.53 4.54 2.45
N ASP A 88 -14.17 5.52 1.81
CA ASP A 88 -15.60 5.50 1.54
C ASP A 88 -15.82 5.06 0.09
N LEU A 89 -16.20 3.79 -0.11
CA LEU A 89 -16.42 3.19 -1.43
C LEU A 89 -17.81 3.49 -2.01
N SER A 90 -18.70 4.13 -1.25
CA SER A 90 -20.03 4.52 -1.74
C SER A 90 -19.99 5.63 -2.80
N ARG A 91 -18.89 6.40 -2.84
CA ARG A 91 -18.72 7.52 -3.77
C ARG A 91 -18.05 7.09 -5.07
N GLU A 92 -18.63 7.52 -6.19
CA GLU A 92 -18.06 7.34 -7.54
C GLU A 92 -16.93 8.34 -7.83
N VAL A 93 -17.10 9.60 -7.40
CA VAL A 93 -16.08 10.66 -7.56
C VAL A 93 -15.61 11.12 -6.18
N ARG A 94 -14.29 11.17 -5.97
CA ARG A 94 -13.71 11.82 -4.79
C ARG A 94 -13.70 13.32 -5.00
N GLU A 95 -14.32 14.05 -4.08
CA GLU A 95 -14.11 15.49 -3.95
C GLU A 95 -12.72 15.71 -3.35
N SER A 96 -11.89 16.56 -3.98
CA SER A 96 -10.61 17.01 -3.43
C SER A 96 -10.83 18.05 -2.33
N GLY A 97 -11.64 17.71 -1.32
CA GLY A 97 -11.84 18.53 -0.13
C GLY A 97 -10.75 18.27 0.89
N ARG A 98 -9.96 19.29 1.25
CA ARG A 98 -9.15 19.25 2.47
C ARG A 98 -10.10 19.38 3.65
N THR A 99 -10.32 18.31 4.38
CA THR A 99 -11.03 18.40 5.67
C THR A 99 -10.10 19.08 6.67
N VAL A 100 -10.36 20.34 6.96
CA VAL A 100 -9.71 21.03 8.08
C VAL A 100 -10.41 20.55 9.36
N GLN A 101 -9.78 19.62 10.09
CA GLN A 101 -10.27 19.28 11.42
C GLN A 101 -9.82 20.34 12.41
N ILE A 102 -10.80 21.00 13.05
CA ILE A 102 -10.54 21.87 14.19
C ILE A 102 -10.26 20.95 15.38
N ILE A 103 -9.00 20.91 15.82
CA ILE A 103 -8.61 20.16 17.02
C ILE A 103 -9.17 20.92 18.23
N SER A 104 -10.27 20.44 18.80
CA SER A 104 -10.75 20.87 20.11
C SER A 104 -10.33 19.85 21.16
N GLY A 105 -9.52 20.25 22.15
CA GLY A 105 -9.11 19.38 23.26
C GLY A 105 -7.62 19.39 23.54
N ALA A 106 -7.14 18.38 24.26
CA ALA A 106 -5.72 18.17 24.50
C ALA A 106 -4.98 17.92 23.17
N PRO A 107 -3.70 18.34 23.05
CA PRO A 107 -2.89 18.03 21.86
C PRO A 107 -2.88 16.52 21.59
N PRO A 108 -3.01 16.10 20.32
CA PRO A 108 -2.98 14.68 20.00
C PRO A 108 -1.63 14.07 20.37
N LEU A 109 -1.63 12.78 20.69
CA LEU A 109 -0.38 12.06 20.94
C LEU A 109 0.50 12.11 19.69
N PRO A 110 1.84 12.29 19.86
CA PRO A 110 2.74 12.25 18.74
C PRO A 110 2.74 10.84 18.13
N ARG A 111 2.99 10.78 16.83
CA ARG A 111 3.37 9.53 16.18
C ARG A 111 4.85 9.29 16.47
N CYS A 112 5.15 8.19 17.15
CA CYS A 112 6.53 7.85 17.48
C CYS A 112 7.08 6.88 16.44
N TRP A 113 8.28 7.17 15.94
CA TRP A 113 9.05 6.28 15.08
C TRP A 113 10.11 5.60 15.93
N PHE A 114 10.20 4.29 15.79
CA PHE A 114 11.25 3.44 16.34
C PHE A 114 12.07 2.92 15.17
N VAL A 115 13.35 3.28 15.09
CA VAL A 115 14.21 3.07 13.93
C VAL A 115 15.31 2.09 14.30
N ASP A 116 15.60 1.15 13.39
CA ASP A 116 16.72 0.23 13.55
C ASP A 116 18.06 0.95 13.42
N THR A 117 19.13 0.33 13.90
CA THR A 117 20.48 0.92 13.86
C THR A 117 20.94 1.27 12.44
N ALA A 118 20.46 0.55 11.43
CA ALA A 118 20.80 0.79 10.02
C ALA A 118 19.99 1.95 9.41
N GLY A 119 18.88 2.34 10.02
CA GLY A 119 17.95 3.36 9.51
C GLY A 119 16.99 2.85 8.44
N ASN A 120 17.18 1.62 7.93
CA ASN A 120 16.42 1.06 6.81
C ASN A 120 15.05 0.55 7.22
N THR A 121 14.87 0.13 8.48
CA THR A 121 13.59 -0.39 8.98
C THR A 121 13.11 0.47 10.13
N LEU A 122 11.81 0.76 10.16
CA LEU A 122 11.21 1.45 11.29
C LEU A 122 9.77 1.04 11.54
N ILE A 123 9.36 1.13 12.80
CA ILE A 123 7.98 0.99 13.25
C ILE A 123 7.46 2.40 13.59
N GLN A 124 6.29 2.77 13.08
CA GLN A 124 5.57 3.97 13.51
C GLN A 124 4.36 3.55 14.33
N LEU A 125 4.28 4.09 15.54
CA LEU A 125 3.17 3.83 16.45
C LEU A 125 2.39 5.11 16.71
N GLN A 126 1.08 5.01 16.50
CA GLN A 126 0.06 6.01 16.81
C GLN A 126 -1.13 5.28 17.47
N PRO A 127 -1.95 5.95 18.30
CA PRO A 127 -3.08 5.33 19.00
C PRO A 127 -4.04 4.48 18.16
N ASP A 128 -4.20 4.81 16.88
CA ASP A 128 -5.12 4.17 15.94
C ASP A 128 -4.39 3.55 14.74
N ARG A 129 -3.06 3.49 14.76
CA ARG A 129 -2.27 3.05 13.60
C ARG A 129 -0.94 2.41 13.96
N PHE A 130 -0.69 1.26 13.36
CA PHE A 130 0.58 0.55 13.41
C PHE A 130 1.18 0.50 12.00
N ILE A 131 2.40 1.00 11.83
CA ILE A 131 3.03 1.12 10.51
C ILE A 131 4.43 0.52 10.58
N GLY A 132 4.81 -0.24 9.55
CA GLY A 132 6.19 -0.67 9.34
C GLY A 132 6.69 -0.16 8.00
N ASN A 133 7.86 0.48 7.99
CA ASN A 133 8.50 0.94 6.76
C ASN A 133 9.83 0.23 6.59
N TRP A 134 10.11 -0.17 5.35
CA TRP A 134 11.46 -0.38 4.86
C TRP A 134 11.81 0.74 3.88
N ARG A 135 13.01 1.30 3.96
CA ARG A 135 13.50 2.35 3.06
C ARG A 135 14.98 2.17 2.73
N LYS A 136 15.37 2.64 1.54
CA LYS A 136 16.78 2.87 1.19
C LYS A 136 17.28 4.13 1.88
N ILE A 137 18.48 4.09 2.44
CA ILE A 137 19.15 5.23 3.08
C ILE A 137 20.25 5.75 2.17
N THR A 138 21.21 4.88 1.81
CA THR A 138 22.33 5.25 0.93
C THR A 138 21.94 5.19 -0.54
N GLY A 139 21.04 4.28 -0.91
CA GLY A 139 20.58 4.06 -2.30
C GLY A 139 21.04 2.73 -2.88
N ASP A 140 22.09 2.13 -2.29
CA ASP A 140 22.68 0.86 -2.72
C ASP A 140 22.00 -0.36 -2.09
N GLU A 141 21.15 -0.16 -1.08
CA GLU A 141 20.51 -1.26 -0.38
C GLU A 141 19.54 -2.01 -1.31
N ALA A 142 19.77 -3.30 -1.47
CA ALA A 142 18.91 -4.16 -2.28
C ALA A 142 17.51 -4.26 -1.65
N TYR A 143 16.47 -4.13 -2.48
CA TYR A 143 15.09 -4.30 -2.05
C TYR A 143 14.84 -5.73 -1.51
N PRO A 144 14.47 -5.91 -0.22
CA PRO A 144 14.34 -7.22 0.42
C PRO A 144 13.21 -8.10 -0.12
N ARG A 145 12.42 -7.60 -1.08
CA ARG A 145 11.22 -8.19 -1.65
C ARG A 145 10.04 -8.25 -0.68
N PHE A 146 8.86 -8.29 -1.28
CA PHE A 146 7.59 -8.09 -0.59
C PHE A 146 7.35 -9.12 0.51
N GLU A 147 7.57 -10.39 0.23
CA GLU A 147 7.25 -11.52 1.10
C GLU A 147 8.02 -11.40 2.42
N LYS A 148 9.33 -11.12 2.34
CA LYS A 148 10.18 -10.93 3.53
C LYS A 148 9.73 -9.74 4.36
N LEU A 149 9.37 -8.62 3.73
CA LEU A 149 8.91 -7.43 4.45
C LEU A 149 7.53 -7.63 5.08
N ARG A 150 6.61 -8.28 4.37
CA ARG A 150 5.26 -8.62 4.85
C ARG A 150 5.34 -9.51 6.08
N ASP A 151 6.11 -10.59 6.01
CA ASP A 151 6.21 -11.56 7.11
C ASP A 151 6.84 -10.92 8.35
N ALA A 152 7.87 -10.07 8.14
CA ALA A 152 8.48 -9.31 9.21
C ALA A 152 7.55 -8.24 9.80
N PHE A 153 6.62 -7.68 9.02
CA PHE A 153 5.61 -6.74 9.50
C PHE A 153 4.52 -7.46 10.30
N LEU A 154 3.97 -8.56 9.78
CA LEU A 154 2.92 -9.34 10.44
C LEU A 154 3.40 -9.91 11.78
N SER A 155 4.65 -10.38 11.86
CA SER A 155 5.24 -10.83 13.12
C SER A 155 5.29 -9.72 14.18
N ARG A 156 5.63 -8.48 13.80
CA ARG A 156 5.64 -7.32 14.71
C ARG A 156 4.23 -6.88 15.10
N TRP A 157 3.28 -6.98 14.18
CA TRP A 157 1.87 -6.74 14.48
C TRP A 157 1.33 -7.73 15.52
N LEU A 158 1.66 -9.02 15.38
CA LEU A 158 1.28 -10.05 16.35
C LEU A 158 1.90 -9.81 17.74
N GLN A 159 3.18 -9.40 17.78
CA GLN A 159 3.84 -8.98 19.01
C GLN A 159 3.14 -7.77 19.65
N PHE A 160 2.73 -6.78 18.84
CA PHE A 160 1.96 -5.63 19.32
C PHE A 160 0.58 -6.04 19.87
N GLY A 161 -0.12 -6.96 19.21
CA GLY A 161 -1.40 -7.49 19.70
C GLY A 161 -1.25 -8.19 21.05
N THR A 162 -0.23 -9.03 21.20
CA THR A 162 0.09 -9.71 22.47
C THR A 162 0.43 -8.71 23.58
N PHE A 163 1.20 -7.66 23.23
CA PHE A 163 1.50 -6.56 24.14
C PHE A 163 0.24 -5.83 24.59
N ALA A 164 -0.63 -5.42 23.65
CA ALA A 164 -1.85 -4.67 23.93
C ALA A 164 -2.78 -5.44 24.88
N GLU A 165 -3.00 -6.73 24.60
CA GLU A 165 -3.78 -7.61 25.47
C GLU A 165 -3.13 -7.74 26.86
N GLY A 166 -1.81 -7.94 26.92
CA GLY A 166 -1.06 -8.10 28.17
C GLY A 166 -1.08 -6.89 29.11
N ILE A 167 -1.28 -5.68 28.57
CA ILE A 167 -1.43 -4.45 29.37
C ILE A 167 -2.89 -4.02 29.56
N GLY A 168 -3.85 -4.83 29.11
CA GLY A 168 -5.28 -4.59 29.30
C GLY A 168 -5.91 -3.60 28.31
N LEU A 169 -5.31 -3.39 27.13
CA LEU A 169 -5.93 -2.58 26.05
C LEU A 169 -6.99 -3.33 25.24
N GLY A 170 -7.07 -4.66 25.42
CA GLY A 170 -7.82 -5.55 24.54
C GLY A 170 -7.03 -5.90 23.27
N SER A 171 -7.54 -6.87 22.52
CA SER A 171 -6.94 -7.30 21.25
C SER A 171 -7.23 -6.25 20.16
N PRO A 172 -6.22 -5.67 19.49
CA PRO A 172 -6.45 -4.66 18.47
C PRO A 172 -7.28 -5.18 17.30
N ILE A 173 -8.37 -4.48 16.97
CA ILE A 173 -9.27 -4.83 15.86
C ILE A 173 -8.90 -3.98 14.64
N ILE A 174 -8.49 -4.64 13.55
CA ILE A 174 -8.13 -3.98 12.29
C ILE A 174 -9.38 -3.39 11.65
N LYS A 175 -9.32 -2.12 11.27
CA LYS A 175 -10.38 -1.39 10.57
C LYS A 175 -10.05 -1.19 9.09
N GLN A 176 -8.77 -1.04 8.77
CA GLN A 176 -8.31 -0.79 7.42
C GLN A 176 -6.83 -1.16 7.30
N ALA A 177 -6.42 -1.66 6.14
CA ALA A 177 -5.03 -1.88 5.81
C ALA A 177 -4.56 -0.92 4.71
N GLU A 178 -3.25 -0.69 4.67
CA GLU A 178 -2.59 0.16 3.70
C GLU A 178 -1.23 -0.45 3.29
N LEU A 179 -0.96 -0.53 2.00
CA LEU A 179 0.35 -0.87 1.45
C LEU A 179 0.78 0.26 0.52
N THR A 180 1.97 0.80 0.73
CA THR A 180 2.53 1.86 -0.12
C THR A 180 3.88 1.49 -0.67
N TYR A 181 4.08 1.71 -1.97
CA TYR A 181 5.38 1.68 -2.64
C TYR A 181 5.72 3.10 -3.07
N VAL A 182 6.88 3.59 -2.63
CA VAL A 182 7.46 4.84 -3.11
C VAL A 182 8.59 4.50 -4.05
N ASN A 183 8.46 4.92 -5.30
CA ASN A 183 9.48 4.75 -6.32
C ASN A 183 10.15 6.10 -6.58
N HIS A 184 11.47 6.09 -6.62
CA HIS A 184 12.28 7.25 -6.96
C HIS A 184 12.97 6.99 -8.29
N ILE A 185 12.67 7.84 -9.28
CA ILE A 185 13.23 7.76 -10.62
C ILE A 185 14.09 9.00 -10.83
N PRO A 186 15.42 8.91 -10.62
CA PRO A 186 16.31 10.06 -10.70
C PRO A 186 16.37 10.66 -12.12
N GLN A 187 16.47 11.99 -12.22
CA GLN A 187 16.79 12.66 -13.48
C GLN A 187 18.13 12.15 -14.02
N GLY A 188 18.21 11.97 -15.33
CA GLY A 188 19.39 11.40 -15.99
C GLY A 188 19.27 9.90 -16.29
N THR A 189 18.26 9.22 -15.75
CA THR A 189 17.97 7.79 -16.02
C THR A 189 17.10 7.66 -17.28
N CYS A 190 15.85 7.24 -17.14
CA CYS A 190 14.88 7.14 -18.25
C CYS A 190 14.25 8.50 -18.64
N TRP A 191 14.67 9.61 -18.03
CA TRP A 191 14.22 10.97 -18.35
C TRP A 191 15.31 12.01 -18.08
N GLN A 192 15.34 13.12 -18.83
CA GLN A 192 16.38 14.15 -18.75
C GLN A 192 15.84 15.52 -18.33
N GLU A 193 14.61 15.86 -18.69
CA GLU A 193 13.93 17.10 -18.28
C GLU A 193 12.45 16.87 -17.99
N MET A 194 11.78 17.81 -17.33
CA MET A 194 10.37 17.63 -16.93
C MET A 194 9.41 17.38 -18.11
N SER A 195 9.73 17.86 -19.32
CA SER A 195 8.98 17.56 -20.53
C SER A 195 9.03 16.05 -20.91
N ASP A 196 10.03 15.32 -20.43
CA ASP A 196 10.20 13.88 -20.64
C ASP A 196 9.33 13.02 -19.71
N VAL A 197 8.64 13.58 -18.71
CA VAL A 197 7.80 12.79 -17.79
C VAL A 197 6.73 11.99 -18.56
N SER A 198 6.25 12.53 -19.68
CA SER A 198 5.34 11.84 -20.61
C SER A 198 5.92 10.56 -21.23
N LYS A 199 7.25 10.43 -21.29
CA LYS A 199 7.97 9.24 -21.76
C LYS A 199 8.12 8.18 -20.68
N VAL A 200 7.95 8.53 -19.41
CA VAL A 200 8.07 7.62 -18.27
C VAL A 200 6.71 7.22 -17.73
N ILE A 201 5.73 8.14 -17.77
CA ILE A 201 4.39 7.96 -17.22
C ILE A 201 3.37 7.93 -18.36
N SER A 202 2.87 6.74 -18.69
CA SER A 202 2.07 6.46 -19.88
C SER A 202 0.79 7.31 -19.99
N PRO A 203 0.00 7.54 -18.92
CA PRO A 203 -1.20 8.39 -19.01
C PRO A 203 -0.95 9.87 -19.37
N LEU A 204 0.31 10.32 -19.34
CA LEU A 204 0.69 11.70 -19.62
C LEU A 204 1.28 11.88 -21.02
N ASP A 205 1.20 10.88 -21.90
CA ASP A 205 1.71 11.01 -23.26
C ASP A 205 1.11 12.23 -23.97
N GLY A 206 1.98 13.01 -24.63
CA GLY A 206 1.63 14.26 -25.29
C GLY A 206 1.73 15.54 -24.44
N LEU A 207 1.86 15.47 -23.11
CA LEU A 207 2.15 16.65 -22.29
C LEU A 207 3.52 17.26 -22.66
N GLY A 208 3.61 18.60 -22.63
CA GLY A 208 4.84 19.33 -22.97
C GLY A 208 5.12 19.48 -24.47
N ARG A 209 4.39 18.79 -25.36
CA ARG A 209 4.57 18.87 -26.82
C ARG A 209 3.88 20.09 -27.48
N THR A 210 3.60 21.15 -26.73
CA THR A 210 2.84 22.30 -27.26
C THR A 210 3.74 23.27 -28.04
N ARG A 211 3.18 23.94 -29.05
CA ARG A 211 3.91 24.93 -29.86
C ARG A 211 4.01 26.32 -29.22
N PHE A 212 3.24 26.56 -28.14
CA PHE A 212 3.09 27.88 -27.52
C PHE A 212 3.58 27.94 -26.07
N LEU A 213 3.29 26.92 -25.25
CA LEU A 213 3.83 26.86 -23.89
C LEU A 213 5.33 26.55 -23.95
N GLN A 214 6.09 27.16 -23.04
CA GLN A 214 7.51 26.87 -22.87
C GLN A 214 7.70 25.51 -22.19
N HIS A 215 8.93 25.20 -21.76
CA HIS A 215 9.24 23.96 -21.05
C HIS A 215 8.38 23.81 -19.79
N LEU A 216 7.95 22.57 -19.51
CA LEU A 216 7.19 22.25 -18.32
C LEU A 216 8.10 22.36 -17.09
N GLU A 217 7.72 23.13 -16.07
CA GLU A 217 8.55 23.28 -14.85
C GLU A 217 8.15 22.30 -13.74
N SER A 218 6.86 21.96 -13.63
CA SER A 218 6.36 21.05 -12.61
C SER A 218 5.06 20.37 -13.03
N LEU A 219 4.79 19.21 -12.44
CA LEU A 219 3.55 18.46 -12.60
C LEU A 219 3.22 17.74 -11.29
N GLN A 220 1.93 17.77 -10.91
CA GLN A 220 1.42 16.90 -9.87
C GLN A 220 0.21 16.13 -10.43
N CYS A 221 0.27 14.80 -10.38
CA CYS A 221 -0.79 13.93 -10.86
C CYS A 221 -1.30 13.06 -9.72
N PHE A 222 -2.64 12.97 -9.59
CA PHE A 222 -3.32 12.09 -8.66
C PHE A 222 -4.29 11.20 -9.44
N LEU A 223 -4.16 9.89 -9.29
CA LEU A 223 -5.04 8.90 -9.92
C LEU A 223 -5.61 7.98 -8.84
N HIS A 224 -6.86 7.56 -9.02
CA HIS A 224 -7.54 6.66 -8.09
C HIS A 224 -8.23 5.55 -8.87
N TYR A 225 -7.95 4.30 -8.51
CA TYR A 225 -8.55 3.11 -9.12
C TYR A 225 -9.23 2.29 -8.03
N ARG A 226 -10.43 1.76 -8.29
CA ARG A 226 -11.08 0.82 -7.35
C ARG A 226 -10.38 -0.53 -7.44
N LEU A 227 -10.13 -1.14 -6.28
CA LEU A 227 -9.75 -2.55 -6.16
C LEU A 227 -11.01 -3.42 -6.39
N PRO A 228 -10.87 -4.71 -6.71
CA PRO A 228 -12.00 -5.58 -7.00
C PRO A 228 -12.75 -5.91 -5.71
N ASP A 229 -14.01 -6.32 -5.85
CA ASP A 229 -14.87 -6.78 -4.74
C ASP A 229 -14.93 -5.81 -3.55
N ASP A 230 -14.89 -4.50 -3.83
CA ASP A 230 -14.87 -3.43 -2.83
C ASP A 230 -13.73 -3.59 -1.79
N SER A 231 -12.61 -4.19 -2.19
CA SER A 231 -11.42 -4.39 -1.34
C SER A 231 -10.63 -3.10 -1.06
N GLY A 232 -11.07 -1.96 -1.60
CA GLY A 232 -10.47 -0.65 -1.40
C GLY A 232 -10.19 0.13 -2.69
N ARG A 233 -9.15 0.96 -2.65
CA ARG A 233 -8.66 1.76 -3.77
C ARG A 233 -7.14 1.77 -3.85
N LEU A 234 -6.63 1.84 -5.07
CA LEU A 234 -5.25 2.20 -5.40
C LEU A 234 -5.18 3.71 -5.62
N HIS A 235 -4.38 4.39 -4.81
CA HIS A 235 -4.08 5.81 -4.92
C HIS A 235 -2.70 5.99 -5.52
N VAL A 236 -2.59 6.77 -6.59
CA VAL A 236 -1.31 7.09 -7.22
C VAL A 236 -1.07 8.58 -7.11
N ALA A 237 0.12 8.95 -6.65
CA ALA A 237 0.62 10.31 -6.65
C ALA A 237 1.95 10.36 -7.39
N ILE A 238 2.06 11.30 -8.34
CA ILE A 238 3.27 11.53 -9.13
C ILE A 238 3.65 12.99 -8.99
N ASP A 239 4.85 13.24 -8.48
CA ASP A 239 5.36 14.59 -8.26
C ASP A 239 6.91 14.61 -8.32
N PRO A 240 7.51 15.70 -8.85
CA PRO A 240 8.94 15.89 -8.75
C PRO A 240 9.30 16.27 -7.30
N VAL A 241 10.34 15.63 -6.77
CA VAL A 241 10.93 15.96 -5.47
C VAL A 241 12.40 16.30 -5.63
N VAL A 242 12.87 17.22 -4.81
CA VAL A 242 14.28 17.61 -4.78
C VAL A 242 14.96 16.82 -3.66
N ARG A 243 15.89 15.94 -4.04
CA ARG A 243 16.79 15.25 -3.09
C ARG A 243 18.07 16.07 -2.95
N ARG A 244 18.52 16.25 -1.72
CA ARG A 244 19.81 16.88 -1.41
C ARG A 244 20.73 15.83 -0.80
N ASP A 245 21.95 15.76 -1.29
CA ASP A 245 23.02 14.94 -0.71
C ASP A 245 24.28 15.80 -0.63
N GLY A 246 24.60 16.27 0.57
CA GLY A 246 25.59 17.33 0.77
C GLY A 246 25.24 18.60 -0.03
N ASP A 247 26.16 19.02 -0.90
CA ASP A 247 25.99 20.18 -1.79
C ASP A 247 25.33 19.81 -3.14
N GLU A 248 25.15 18.53 -3.42
CA GLU A 248 24.51 18.08 -4.67
C GLU A 248 22.98 18.09 -4.53
N THR A 249 22.33 18.62 -5.56
CA THR A 249 20.87 18.67 -5.67
C THR A 249 20.45 17.86 -6.88
N GLN A 250 19.65 16.81 -6.66
CA GLN A 250 19.12 15.96 -7.71
C GLN A 250 17.59 16.04 -7.73
N ILE A 251 17.03 16.24 -8.92
CA ILE A 251 15.59 16.12 -9.12
C ILE A 251 15.25 14.65 -9.31
N VAL A 252 14.24 14.18 -8.58
CA VAL A 252 13.75 12.81 -8.62
C VAL A 252 12.26 12.85 -8.93
N LEU A 253 11.82 12.07 -9.90
CA LEU A 253 10.39 11.86 -10.10
C LEU A 253 9.93 10.80 -9.09
N ARG A 254 9.04 11.20 -8.17
CA ARG A 254 8.47 10.28 -7.18
C ARG A 254 7.15 9.74 -7.69
N VAL A 255 7.04 8.42 -7.75
CA VAL A 255 5.79 7.70 -8.05
C VAL A 255 5.39 6.90 -6.81
N LYS A 256 4.38 7.38 -6.10
CA LYS A 256 3.84 6.75 -4.90
C LYS A 256 2.54 6.04 -5.23
N LEU A 257 2.49 4.73 -4.98
CA LEU A 257 1.29 3.91 -5.12
C LEU A 257 0.87 3.39 -3.75
N THR A 258 -0.33 3.73 -3.31
CA THR A 258 -0.90 3.32 -2.02
C THR A 258 -2.19 2.55 -2.26
N ALA A 259 -2.18 1.24 -2.04
CA ALA A 259 -3.41 0.47 -1.93
C ALA A 259 -3.95 0.61 -0.51
N ARG A 260 -5.25 0.90 -0.37
CA ARG A 260 -5.90 1.12 0.93
C ARG A 260 -7.33 0.61 0.89
N GLY A 261 -7.76 -0.09 1.94
CA GLY A 261 -9.12 -0.63 2.01
C GLY A 261 -9.40 -1.45 3.25
N PRO A 262 -10.66 -1.87 3.45
CA PRO A 262 -11.04 -2.74 4.55
C PRO A 262 -10.42 -4.13 4.37
N VAL A 263 -10.15 -4.82 5.48
CA VAL A 263 -9.75 -6.23 5.47
C VAL A 263 -10.99 -7.08 5.70
N ALA A 264 -11.20 -8.10 4.86
CA ALA A 264 -12.32 -9.03 4.97
C ALA A 264 -12.08 -10.06 6.08
N GLY A 265 -12.24 -9.63 7.33
CA GLY A 265 -12.06 -10.47 8.52
C GLY A 265 -10.92 -10.02 9.42
N GLU A 266 -10.77 -10.71 10.56
CA GLU A 266 -9.83 -10.37 11.63
C GLU A 266 -8.67 -11.38 11.75
N THR A 267 -8.61 -12.40 10.89
CA THR A 267 -7.56 -13.42 10.92
C THR A 267 -6.27 -12.92 10.29
N GLU A 268 -5.14 -13.47 10.73
CA GLU A 268 -3.83 -13.18 10.13
C GLU A 268 -3.81 -13.51 8.62
N ASP A 269 -4.46 -14.61 8.22
CA ASP A 269 -4.61 -15.00 6.82
C ASP A 269 -5.39 -13.96 6.01
N ALA A 270 -6.48 -13.41 6.54
CA ALA A 270 -7.25 -12.36 5.85
C ALA A 270 -6.41 -11.09 5.61
N VAL A 271 -5.59 -10.71 6.59
CA VAL A 271 -4.66 -9.57 6.46
C VAL A 271 -3.58 -9.86 5.42
N LYS A 272 -3.03 -11.08 5.44
CA LYS A 272 -2.01 -11.54 4.49
C LYS A 272 -2.53 -11.60 3.06
N ASP A 273 -3.75 -12.10 2.87
CA ASP A 273 -4.43 -12.15 1.57
C ASP A 273 -4.70 -10.74 1.04
N TRP A 274 -5.17 -9.83 1.91
CA TRP A 274 -5.37 -8.43 1.54
C TRP A 274 -4.06 -7.76 1.11
N PHE A 275 -2.96 -7.95 1.84
CA PHE A 275 -1.66 -7.41 1.42
C PHE A 275 -1.15 -8.02 0.12
N THR A 276 -1.48 -9.28 -0.16
CA THR A 276 -1.09 -9.95 -1.40
C THR A 276 -1.84 -9.35 -2.59
N LEU A 277 -3.16 -9.15 -2.47
CA LEU A 277 -3.98 -8.42 -3.44
C LEU A 277 -3.46 -6.99 -3.65
N ALA A 278 -3.20 -6.26 -2.56
CA ALA A 278 -2.70 -4.90 -2.60
C ALA A 278 -1.37 -4.81 -3.37
N ARG A 279 -0.44 -5.73 -3.13
CA ARG A 279 0.84 -5.80 -3.83
C ARG A 279 0.65 -6.12 -5.31
N GLU A 280 -0.22 -7.05 -5.65
CA GLU A 280 -0.53 -7.35 -7.05
C GLU A 280 -0.99 -6.10 -7.80
N TRP A 281 -1.94 -5.36 -7.24
CA TRP A 281 -2.47 -4.13 -7.84
C TRP A 281 -1.44 -3.01 -7.92
N ILE A 282 -0.60 -2.85 -6.90
CA ILE A 282 0.49 -1.88 -6.93
C ILE A 282 1.49 -2.22 -8.05
N VAL A 283 1.89 -3.49 -8.17
CA VAL A 283 2.89 -3.90 -9.16
C VAL A 283 2.33 -3.81 -10.57
N ARG A 284 1.14 -4.35 -10.82
CA ARG A 284 0.48 -4.24 -12.14
C ARG A 284 0.17 -2.78 -12.49
N GLY A 285 -0.31 -2.00 -11.52
CA GLY A 285 -0.57 -0.58 -11.71
C GLY A 285 0.70 0.22 -11.99
N PHE A 286 1.81 -0.08 -11.31
CA PHE A 286 3.10 0.53 -11.61
C PHE A 286 3.54 0.22 -13.05
N THR A 287 3.43 -1.04 -13.47
CA THR A 287 3.75 -1.47 -14.84
C THR A 287 2.86 -0.79 -15.87
N ASP A 288 1.55 -0.71 -15.66
CA ASP A 288 0.60 -0.09 -16.59
C ASP A 288 0.81 1.43 -16.71
N LEU A 289 1.23 2.07 -15.63
CA LEU A 289 1.45 3.51 -15.57
C LEU A 289 2.85 3.94 -16.05
N THR A 290 3.76 3.00 -16.28
CA THR A 290 5.15 3.31 -16.68
C THR A 290 5.48 2.75 -18.07
N SER A 291 6.44 3.36 -18.75
CA SER A 291 6.79 3.01 -20.14
C SER A 291 7.71 1.80 -20.26
N ASP A 292 7.69 1.19 -21.44
CA ASP A 292 8.59 0.08 -21.79
C ASP A 292 10.07 0.49 -21.72
N GLU A 293 10.41 1.74 -22.07
CA GLU A 293 11.77 2.26 -21.91
C GLU A 293 12.21 2.28 -20.45
N ALA A 294 11.32 2.69 -19.54
CA ALA A 294 11.60 2.66 -18.11
C ALA A 294 11.69 1.21 -17.59
N HIS A 295 10.85 0.31 -18.10
CA HIS A 295 10.90 -1.12 -17.74
C HIS A 295 12.22 -1.79 -18.15
N ALA A 296 12.78 -1.40 -19.29
CA ALA A 296 14.08 -1.88 -19.75
C ALA A 296 15.21 -1.42 -18.82
N GLU A 297 15.20 -0.15 -18.40
CA GLU A 297 16.14 0.40 -17.41
C GLU A 297 16.09 -0.34 -16.08
N TRP A 298 14.90 -0.78 -15.65
CA TRP A 298 14.70 -1.53 -14.41
C TRP A 298 14.86 -3.04 -14.56
N GLU A 299 15.26 -3.50 -15.76
CA GLU A 299 15.48 -4.90 -16.10
C GLU A 299 14.26 -5.79 -15.79
N ARG A 300 13.12 -5.46 -16.42
CA ARG A 300 11.89 -6.26 -16.32
C ARG A 300 12.11 -7.70 -16.84
N VAL A 301 11.64 -8.68 -16.07
CA VAL A 301 11.83 -10.12 -16.34
C VAL A 301 10.54 -10.80 -16.80
N THR A 302 9.39 -10.33 -16.33
CA THR A 302 8.03 -10.82 -16.63
C THR A 302 7.07 -9.63 -16.73
#